data_AF-A0A5F1SD90-F1
#
_entry.id   AF-A0A5F1SD90-F1
#
_cell.length_a   1.000
_cell.length_b   1.000
_cell.length_c   1.000
_cell.angle_alpha   90.00
_cell.angle_beta   90.00
_cell.angle_gamma   90.00
#
_symmetry.space_group_name_H-M   'P 1'
#
loop_
_entity.id
_entity.type
_entity.pdbx_description
1 polymer ?
#
loop_
_entity_poly.entity_id
_entity_poly.type
_entity_poly.pdbx_seq_one_letter_code
_entity_poly.pdbx_strand_id
1 'polypeptide(L)'
;MEIETHLISLIRVLGQVAIIVYAYSWVIRIVERGALKSVAVGLLFGLVGILSMGDPIQWMPGVIQDGRSILLVLTPIYGGLLGTIVAAVMMALFRYMVGGMGAVVGVAGIIIVATAGYALSLLPRQWTGTGWRRSALFGLATCSSIVVVFLFPWAVARALLISATLPVTIVNILGVMLLSDLLQREQYRIGIQRALENEASLDPLTRLPNRRVLQREGDRCSKEAGMRRIPFSIIMLDIDHFKKINDSWGHSFGDTVLARLADVIRQTVRKTDIAARYGGEEIVVLLPNTDTRAAAAVAEKIRKDIEDTTLMFEQEAVHVTVSIGIACSLEPTTDFKHVLEAADKALYRAKAGGRNRVELAEAV
;
A
#
# COMPACT_ATOMS: atom_id res chain seq x y z
N MET A 1 -10.38 -30.34 -33.57
CA MET A 1 -11.25 -30.53 -32.39
C MET A 1 -10.44 -30.71 -31.10
N GLU A 2 -9.57 -31.71 -30.94
CA GLU A 2 -8.78 -31.87 -29.69
C GLU A 2 -7.80 -30.72 -29.41
N ILE A 3 -7.11 -30.21 -30.44
CA ILE A 3 -6.15 -29.09 -30.29
C ILE A 3 -6.84 -27.80 -29.83
N GLU A 4 -8.04 -27.50 -30.34
CA GLU A 4 -8.81 -26.32 -29.94
C GLU A 4 -9.27 -26.40 -28.48
N THR A 5 -9.70 -27.58 -28.03
CA THR A 5 -10.10 -27.80 -26.63
C THR A 5 -8.94 -27.60 -25.66
N HIS A 6 -7.75 -28.11 -25.99
CA HIS A 6 -6.55 -27.91 -25.18
C HIS A 6 -6.09 -26.44 -25.16
N LEU A 7 -6.17 -25.75 -26.31
CA LEU A 7 -5.83 -24.34 -26.41
C LEU A 7 -6.77 -23.46 -25.58
N ILE A 8 -8.08 -23.71 -25.63
CA ILE A 8 -9.08 -22.99 -24.83
C ILE A 8 -8.84 -23.21 -23.34
N SER A 9 -8.55 -24.44 -22.91
CA SER A 9 -8.24 -24.75 -21.51
C SER A 9 -6.98 -24.01 -21.03
N LEU A 10 -5.92 -23.99 -21.85
CA LEU A 10 -4.70 -23.27 -21.53
C LEU A 10 -4.94 -21.75 -21.39
N ILE A 11 -5.71 -21.16 -22.30
CA ILE A 11 -6.06 -19.73 -22.25
C ILE A 11 -6.84 -19.41 -20.96
N ARG A 12 -7.79 -20.27 -20.56
CA ARG A 12 -8.55 -20.09 -19.30
C ARG A 12 -7.63 -20.13 -18.07
N VAL A 13 -6.69 -21.07 -18.01
CA VAL A 13 -5.74 -21.17 -16.89
C VAL A 13 -4.84 -19.93 -16.83
N LEU A 14 -4.30 -19.48 -17.96
CA LEU A 14 -3.50 -18.25 -18.02
C LEU A 14 -4.31 -17.01 -17.63
N GLY A 15 -5.57 -16.95 -18.06
CA GLY A 15 -6.51 -15.89 -17.67
C GLY A 15 -6.77 -15.86 -16.16
N GLN A 16 -6.99 -17.02 -15.53
CA GLN A 16 -7.15 -17.13 -14.08
C GLN A 16 -5.90 -16.65 -13.34
N VAL A 17 -4.71 -17.06 -13.78
CA VAL A 17 -3.44 -16.60 -13.20
C VAL A 17 -3.31 -15.08 -13.32
N ALA A 18 -3.60 -14.49 -14.48
CA ALA A 18 -3.56 -13.05 -14.66
C ALA A 18 -4.54 -12.33 -13.72
N ILE A 19 -5.80 -12.79 -13.65
CA ILE A 19 -6.83 -12.22 -12.77
C ILE A 19 -6.37 -12.27 -11.30
N ILE A 20 -5.81 -13.39 -10.85
CA ILE A 20 -5.28 -13.51 -9.48
C ILE A 20 -4.20 -12.49 -9.22
N VAL A 21 -3.22 -12.36 -10.11
CA VAL A 21 -2.08 -11.46 -9.93
C VAL A 21 -2.55 -10.00 -9.88
N TYR A 22 -3.43 -9.59 -10.80
CA TYR A 22 -4.00 -8.23 -10.82
C TYR A 22 -4.86 -7.94 -9.58
N ALA A 23 -5.78 -8.84 -9.24
CA ALA A 23 -6.65 -8.66 -8.08
C ALA A 23 -5.85 -8.69 -6.77
N TYR A 24 -4.81 -9.53 -6.68
CA TYR A 24 -3.91 -9.56 -5.53
C TYR A 24 -3.16 -8.24 -5.39
N SER A 25 -2.61 -7.71 -6.49
CA SER A 25 -1.95 -6.39 -6.54
C SER A 25 -2.87 -5.27 -6.05
N TRP A 26 -4.15 -5.29 -6.46
CA TRP A 26 -5.17 -4.36 -6.00
C TRP A 26 -5.43 -4.47 -4.48
N VAL A 27 -5.63 -5.69 -3.96
CA VAL A 27 -5.89 -5.93 -2.52
C VAL A 27 -4.75 -5.41 -1.64
N ILE A 28 -3.49 -5.67 -2.01
CA ILE A 28 -2.34 -5.28 -1.17
C ILE A 28 -1.98 -3.78 -1.26
N ARG A 29 -2.53 -3.07 -2.25
CA ARG A 29 -2.43 -1.61 -2.35
C ARG A 29 -3.45 -0.91 -1.45
N ILE A 30 -4.66 -1.44 -1.34
CA ILE A 30 -5.74 -0.83 -0.55
C ILE A 30 -5.66 -1.22 0.93
N VAL A 31 -5.37 -2.50 1.21
CA VAL A 31 -5.39 -3.03 2.58
C VAL A 31 -3.97 -3.24 3.08
N GLU A 32 -3.47 -2.28 3.85
CA GLU A 32 -2.04 -2.20 4.13
C GLU A 32 -1.53 -3.26 5.13
N ARG A 33 -2.35 -3.74 6.09
CA ARG A 33 -1.96 -4.76 7.09
C ARG A 33 -3.15 -5.34 7.88
N GLY A 34 -2.86 -6.38 8.66
CA GLY A 34 -3.76 -6.93 9.68
C GLY A 34 -4.72 -8.01 9.19
N ALA A 35 -5.68 -8.37 10.05
CA ALA A 35 -6.65 -9.43 9.79
C ALA A 35 -7.50 -9.18 8.53
N LEU A 36 -7.80 -7.91 8.22
CA LEU A 36 -8.58 -7.54 7.04
C LEU A 36 -7.85 -7.93 5.73
N LYS A 37 -6.53 -7.72 5.66
CA LYS A 37 -5.73 -8.15 4.51
C LYS A 37 -5.76 -9.67 4.36
N SER A 38 -5.58 -10.38 5.48
CA SER A 38 -5.64 -11.85 5.51
C SER A 38 -6.96 -12.38 4.97
N VAL A 39 -8.08 -11.82 5.42
CA VAL A 39 -9.43 -12.19 4.98
C VAL A 39 -9.62 -11.85 3.50
N ALA A 40 -9.23 -10.65 3.05
CA ALA A 40 -9.38 -10.25 1.66
C ALA A 40 -8.59 -11.14 0.68
N VAL A 41 -7.35 -11.50 1.03
CA VAL A 41 -6.56 -12.45 0.24
C VAL A 41 -7.19 -13.84 0.25
N GLY A 42 -7.70 -14.30 1.40
CA GLY A 42 -8.43 -15.55 1.53
C GLY A 42 -9.69 -15.62 0.67
N LEU A 43 -10.50 -14.55 0.67
CA LEU A 43 -11.68 -14.41 -0.19
C LEU A 43 -11.31 -14.45 -1.67
N LEU A 44 -10.26 -13.72 -2.06
CA LEU A 44 -9.79 -13.70 -3.44
C LEU A 44 -9.35 -15.09 -3.91
N PHE A 45 -8.48 -15.76 -3.14
CA PHE A 45 -7.96 -17.08 -3.51
C PHE A 45 -9.07 -18.12 -3.44
N GLY A 46 -9.98 -18.03 -2.47
CA GLY A 46 -11.19 -18.83 -2.35
C GLY A 46 -12.09 -18.72 -3.58
N LEU A 47 -12.40 -17.49 -4.01
CA LEU A 47 -13.23 -17.23 -5.18
C LEU A 47 -12.58 -17.78 -6.47
N VAL A 48 -11.29 -17.54 -6.67
CA VAL A 48 -10.62 -18.08 -7.86
C VAL A 48 -10.50 -19.60 -7.80
N GLY A 49 -10.34 -20.18 -6.62
CA GLY A 49 -10.40 -21.64 -6.44
C GLY A 49 -11.77 -22.21 -6.83
N ILE A 50 -12.86 -21.54 -6.44
CA ILE A 50 -14.22 -21.91 -6.87
C ILE A 50 -14.37 -21.83 -8.39
N LEU A 51 -13.89 -20.74 -9.02
CA LEU A 51 -13.90 -20.60 -10.47
C LEU A 51 -13.09 -21.71 -11.17
N SER A 52 -11.97 -22.10 -10.58
CA SER A 52 -11.14 -23.20 -11.09
C SER A 52 -11.87 -24.54 -11.03
N MET A 53 -12.70 -24.77 -10.01
CA MET A 53 -13.54 -25.99 -9.92
C MET A 53 -14.69 -26.04 -10.94
N GLY A 54 -15.09 -24.89 -11.50
CA GLY A 54 -16.18 -24.79 -12.48
C GLY A 54 -15.84 -25.34 -13.87
N ASP A 55 -14.55 -25.46 -14.22
CA ASP A 55 -14.08 -25.99 -15.49
C ASP A 55 -12.93 -26.99 -15.29
N PRO A 56 -13.22 -28.18 -14.75
CA PRO A 56 -12.15 -29.02 -14.28
C PRO A 56 -11.77 -30.11 -15.30
N ILE A 57 -10.54 -30.61 -15.17
CA ILE A 57 -10.05 -31.75 -15.95
C ILE A 57 -10.64 -33.02 -15.33
N GLN A 58 -11.46 -33.74 -16.10
CA GLN A 58 -12.08 -34.99 -15.66
C GLN A 58 -11.23 -36.20 -16.08
N TRP A 59 -10.83 -37.02 -15.11
CA TRP A 59 -10.05 -38.25 -15.35
C TRP A 59 -10.93 -39.49 -15.45
N MET A 60 -12.02 -39.51 -14.67
CA MET A 60 -13.05 -40.55 -14.65
C MET A 60 -14.38 -39.88 -14.23
N PRO A 61 -15.55 -40.51 -14.47
CA PRO A 61 -16.82 -39.98 -14.01
C PRO A 61 -16.80 -39.67 -12.50
N GLY A 62 -16.91 -38.39 -12.13
CA GLY A 62 -16.89 -37.92 -10.74
C GLY A 62 -15.50 -37.74 -10.10
N VAL A 63 -14.40 -38.06 -10.82
CA VAL A 63 -13.02 -37.78 -10.39
C VAL A 63 -12.47 -36.62 -11.21
N ILE A 64 -12.25 -35.51 -10.52
CA ILE A 64 -12.09 -34.20 -11.09
C ILE A 64 -10.82 -33.56 -10.50
N GLN A 65 -9.99 -32.97 -11.36
CA GLN A 65 -8.81 -32.21 -10.98
C GLN A 65 -8.92 -30.76 -11.48
N ASP A 66 -8.56 -29.83 -10.61
CA ASP A 66 -8.61 -28.39 -10.86
C ASP A 66 -7.41 -27.68 -10.21
N GLY A 67 -7.27 -26.38 -10.42
CA GLY A 67 -6.15 -25.58 -9.93
C GLY A 67 -6.23 -25.16 -8.45
N ARG A 68 -7.24 -25.60 -7.68
CA ARG A 68 -7.45 -25.10 -6.30
C ARG A 68 -6.29 -25.39 -5.37
N SER A 69 -5.63 -26.54 -5.53
CA SER A 69 -4.54 -26.97 -4.64
C SER A 69 -3.35 -26.01 -4.71
N ILE A 70 -3.11 -25.40 -5.88
CA ILE A 70 -2.07 -24.39 -6.10
C ILE A 70 -2.37 -23.12 -5.28
N LEU A 71 -3.62 -22.65 -5.31
CA LEU A 71 -4.04 -21.46 -4.56
C LEU A 71 -4.02 -21.73 -3.06
N LEU A 72 -4.56 -22.87 -2.66
CA LEU A 72 -4.75 -23.20 -1.27
C LEU A 72 -3.42 -23.36 -0.54
N VAL A 73 -2.43 -24.02 -1.16
CA VAL A 73 -1.10 -24.20 -0.55
C VAL A 73 -0.33 -22.88 -0.42
N LEU A 74 -0.58 -21.91 -1.30
CA LEU A 74 0.04 -20.59 -1.26
C LEU A 74 -0.67 -19.61 -0.32
N THR A 75 -1.95 -19.84 0.00
CA THR A 75 -2.75 -18.95 0.85
C THR A 75 -2.08 -18.65 2.20
N PRO A 76 -1.44 -19.60 2.91
CA PRO A 76 -0.70 -19.30 4.15
C PRO A 76 0.40 -18.27 3.98
N ILE A 77 1.11 -18.25 2.83
CA ILE A 77 2.22 -17.32 2.57
C ILE A 77 1.69 -15.89 2.41
N TYR A 78 0.57 -15.73 1.71
CA TYR A 78 0.06 -14.42 1.28
C TYR A 78 -1.07 -13.88 2.16
N GLY A 79 -1.86 -14.76 2.76
CA GLY A 79 -3.04 -14.47 3.59
C GLY A 79 -2.93 -14.95 5.03
N GLY A 80 -1.90 -15.70 5.40
CA GLY A 80 -1.74 -16.23 6.77
C GLY A 80 -2.83 -17.23 7.17
N LEU A 81 -2.97 -17.49 8.48
CA LEU A 81 -3.93 -18.47 9.00
C LEU A 81 -5.38 -18.11 8.66
N LEU A 82 -5.80 -16.88 8.96
CA LEU A 82 -7.18 -16.42 8.72
C LEU A 82 -7.55 -16.52 7.24
N GLY A 83 -6.66 -16.08 6.35
CA GLY A 83 -6.90 -16.20 4.91
C GLY A 83 -7.01 -17.65 4.45
N THR A 84 -6.18 -18.54 5.02
CA THR A 84 -6.20 -19.98 4.71
C THR A 84 -7.51 -20.63 5.15
N ILE A 85 -8.00 -20.31 6.35
CA ILE A 85 -9.29 -20.81 6.84
C ILE A 85 -10.43 -20.34 5.93
N VAL A 86 -10.46 -19.04 5.59
CA VAL A 86 -11.49 -18.46 4.70
C VAL A 86 -11.49 -19.16 3.33
N ALA A 87 -10.32 -19.26 2.69
CA ALA A 87 -10.18 -19.90 1.39
C ALA A 87 -10.58 -21.38 1.43
N ALA A 88 -10.11 -22.12 2.45
CA ALA A 88 -10.43 -23.54 2.61
C ALA A 88 -11.92 -23.78 2.83
N VAL A 89 -12.58 -22.99 3.68
CA VAL A 89 -14.03 -23.11 3.95
C VAL A 89 -14.84 -22.82 2.70
N MET A 90 -14.54 -21.74 1.97
CA MET A 90 -15.23 -21.41 0.72
C MET A 90 -15.13 -22.53 -0.30
N MET A 91 -13.90 -23.03 -0.53
CA MET A 91 -13.65 -24.10 -1.49
C MET A 91 -14.28 -25.43 -1.05
N ALA A 92 -14.25 -25.76 0.24
CA ALA A 92 -14.83 -26.99 0.79
C ALA A 92 -16.36 -26.99 0.67
N LEU A 93 -17.01 -25.87 1.04
CA LEU A 93 -18.46 -25.72 0.91
C LEU A 93 -18.89 -25.84 -0.55
N PHE A 94 -18.20 -25.15 -1.46
CA PHE A 94 -18.48 -25.26 -2.89
C PHE A 94 -18.27 -26.69 -3.40
N ARG A 95 -17.15 -27.34 -3.03
CA ARG A 95 -16.87 -28.72 -3.44
C ARG A 95 -17.93 -29.70 -2.95
N TYR A 96 -18.45 -29.50 -1.74
CA TYR A 96 -19.53 -30.30 -1.20
C TYR A 96 -20.84 -30.10 -1.98
N MET A 97 -21.17 -28.85 -2.34
CA MET A 97 -22.37 -28.51 -3.13
C MET A 97 -22.36 -29.08 -4.55
N VAL A 98 -21.19 -29.14 -5.20
CA VAL A 98 -21.04 -29.76 -6.54
C VAL A 98 -21.39 -31.25 -6.53
N GLY A 99 -21.22 -31.93 -5.40
CA GLY A 99 -21.58 -33.35 -5.25
C GLY A 99 -20.71 -34.33 -6.03
N GLY A 100 -21.20 -35.56 -6.19
CA GLY A 100 -20.52 -36.67 -6.87
C GLY A 100 -19.71 -37.58 -5.94
N MET A 101 -19.29 -38.74 -6.45
CA MET A 101 -18.57 -39.77 -5.66
C MET A 101 -17.30 -39.23 -4.98
N GLY A 102 -16.66 -38.23 -5.57
CA GLY A 102 -15.46 -37.58 -5.04
C GLY A 102 -15.71 -36.33 -4.19
N ALA A 103 -16.93 -36.04 -3.74
CA ALA A 103 -17.24 -34.82 -2.98
C ALA A 103 -16.57 -34.82 -1.60
N VAL A 104 -16.86 -35.81 -0.77
CA VAL A 104 -16.29 -35.98 0.59
C VAL A 104 -14.77 -36.08 0.53
N VAL A 105 -14.28 -36.91 -0.40
CA VAL A 105 -12.86 -37.07 -0.72
C VAL A 105 -12.23 -35.73 -1.09
N GLY A 106 -12.86 -34.95 -1.97
CA GLY A 106 -12.38 -33.62 -2.37
C GLY A 106 -12.30 -32.63 -1.22
N VAL A 107 -13.28 -32.62 -0.31
CA VAL A 107 -13.26 -31.79 0.90
C VAL A 107 -12.12 -32.19 1.83
N ALA A 108 -11.91 -33.49 2.05
CA ALA A 108 -10.76 -33.98 2.83
C ALA A 108 -9.43 -33.54 2.21
N GLY A 109 -9.31 -33.59 0.88
CA GLY A 109 -8.13 -33.11 0.15
C GLY A 109 -7.86 -31.61 0.35
N ILE A 110 -8.91 -30.77 0.35
CA ILE A 110 -8.80 -29.34 0.63
C ILE A 110 -8.24 -29.12 2.04
N ILE A 111 -8.80 -29.79 3.05
CA ILE A 111 -8.36 -29.66 4.44
C ILE A 111 -6.89 -30.11 4.59
N ILE A 112 -6.50 -31.22 3.97
CA ILE A 112 -5.13 -31.74 4.01
C ILE A 112 -4.13 -30.77 3.36
N VAL A 113 -4.44 -30.24 2.18
CA VAL A 113 -3.54 -29.29 1.50
C VAL A 113 -3.44 -27.97 2.28
N ALA A 114 -4.55 -27.46 2.81
CA ALA A 114 -4.55 -26.24 3.64
C ALA A 114 -3.70 -26.42 4.90
N THR A 115 -3.86 -27.54 5.60
CA THR A 115 -3.09 -27.85 6.81
C THR A 115 -1.61 -28.09 6.51
N ALA A 116 -1.29 -28.85 5.45
CA ALA A 116 0.09 -29.08 5.03
C ALA A 116 0.79 -27.77 4.62
N GLY A 117 0.13 -26.93 3.82
CA GLY A 117 0.65 -25.62 3.42
C GLY A 117 0.85 -24.69 4.62
N TYR A 118 -0.10 -24.66 5.56
CA TYR A 118 0.02 -23.86 6.77
C TYR A 118 1.15 -24.36 7.67
N ALA A 119 1.25 -25.66 7.93
CA ALA A 119 2.33 -26.26 8.72
C ALA A 119 3.71 -25.94 8.11
N LEU A 120 3.84 -26.05 6.79
CA LEU A 120 5.06 -25.68 6.07
C LEU A 120 5.36 -24.18 6.17
N SER A 121 4.33 -23.32 6.22
CA SER A 121 4.49 -21.87 6.40
C SER A 121 5.05 -21.47 7.76
N LEU A 122 4.85 -22.31 8.80
CA LEU A 122 5.38 -22.09 10.14
C LEU A 122 6.87 -22.44 10.26
N LEU A 123 7.40 -23.24 9.33
CA LEU A 123 8.80 -23.64 9.36
C LEU A 123 9.72 -22.43 9.10
N PRO A 124 10.85 -22.32 9.84
CA PRO A 124 11.82 -21.27 9.64
C PRO A 124 12.34 -21.21 8.19
N ARG A 125 12.49 -20.00 7.65
CA ARG A 125 12.96 -19.80 6.26
C ARG A 125 14.34 -20.39 5.98
N GLN A 126 15.18 -20.51 7.01
CA GLN A 126 16.48 -21.20 6.92
C GLN A 126 16.36 -22.67 6.49
N TRP A 127 15.26 -23.35 6.84
CA TRP A 127 15.05 -24.76 6.50
C TRP A 127 14.30 -24.91 5.18
N THR A 128 13.32 -24.03 4.92
CA THR A 128 12.53 -24.07 3.67
C THR A 128 13.25 -23.46 2.47
N GLY A 129 14.37 -22.78 2.69
CA GLY A 129 15.05 -21.96 1.68
C GLY A 129 14.27 -20.69 1.30
N THR A 130 14.76 -20.00 0.26
CA THR A 130 14.18 -18.78 -0.31
C THR A 130 13.99 -18.91 -1.82
N GLY A 131 13.16 -18.03 -2.41
CA GLY A 131 12.89 -18.00 -3.84
C GLY A 131 12.35 -19.33 -4.38
N TRP A 132 12.88 -19.79 -5.51
CA TRP A 132 12.38 -20.96 -6.23
C TRP A 132 12.41 -22.26 -5.41
N ARG A 133 13.38 -22.45 -4.51
CA ARG A 133 13.48 -23.64 -3.64
C ARG A 133 12.28 -23.75 -2.71
N ARG A 134 11.89 -22.62 -2.12
CA ARG A 134 10.71 -22.55 -1.24
C ARG A 134 9.43 -22.78 -2.03
N SER A 135 9.30 -22.21 -3.23
CA SER A 135 8.15 -22.42 -4.09
C SER A 135 8.02 -23.90 -4.51
N ALA A 136 9.12 -24.56 -4.85
CA ALA A 136 9.13 -25.99 -5.17
C ALA A 136 8.70 -26.86 -3.98
N LEU A 137 9.16 -26.52 -2.76
CA LEU A 137 8.75 -27.23 -1.54
C LEU A 137 7.24 -27.10 -1.27
N PHE A 138 6.68 -25.89 -1.44
CA PHE A 138 5.23 -25.68 -1.38
C PHE A 138 4.49 -26.42 -2.50
N GLY A 139 5.09 -26.51 -3.70
CA GLY A 139 4.60 -27.34 -4.79
C GLY A 139 4.49 -28.81 -4.37
N LEU A 140 5.53 -29.37 -3.75
CA LEU A 140 5.53 -30.73 -3.22
C LEU A 140 4.49 -30.94 -2.12
N ALA A 141 4.21 -29.93 -1.30
CA ALA A 141 3.18 -30.02 -0.26
C ALA A 141 1.77 -30.23 -0.83
N THR A 142 1.51 -29.88 -2.10
CA THR A 142 0.23 -30.21 -2.76
C THR A 142 0.02 -31.72 -2.92
N CYS A 143 1.11 -32.51 -2.96
CA CYS A 143 1.08 -33.97 -3.04
C CYS A 143 0.57 -34.63 -1.75
N SER A 144 0.45 -33.90 -0.64
CA SER A 144 -0.18 -34.40 0.60
C SER A 144 -1.59 -34.93 0.35
N SER A 145 -2.30 -34.39 -0.64
CA SER A 145 -3.63 -34.85 -1.05
C SER A 145 -3.64 -36.25 -1.69
N ILE A 146 -2.49 -36.84 -2.05
CA ILE A 146 -2.44 -38.21 -2.59
C ILE A 146 -2.99 -39.22 -1.57
N VAL A 147 -2.84 -38.96 -0.27
CA VAL A 147 -3.37 -39.82 0.82
C VAL A 147 -4.88 -40.05 0.67
N VAL A 148 -5.58 -39.06 0.14
CA VAL A 148 -7.04 -39.09 -0.06
C VAL A 148 -7.45 -40.06 -1.18
N VAL A 149 -6.55 -40.40 -2.10
CA VAL A 149 -6.82 -41.39 -3.17
C VAL A 149 -7.12 -42.77 -2.59
N PHE A 150 -6.55 -43.10 -1.42
CA PHE A 150 -6.81 -44.36 -0.73
C PHE A 150 -8.20 -44.45 -0.06
N LEU A 151 -8.96 -43.35 -0.03
CA LEU A 151 -10.37 -43.36 0.39
C LEU A 151 -11.31 -43.87 -0.71
N PHE A 152 -10.82 -43.98 -1.95
CA PHE A 152 -11.57 -44.62 -3.03
C PHE A 152 -11.45 -46.14 -2.99
N PRO A 153 -12.41 -46.87 -3.61
CA PRO A 153 -12.24 -48.30 -3.86
C PRO A 153 -10.90 -48.60 -4.56
N TRP A 154 -10.23 -49.69 -4.16
CA TRP A 154 -8.87 -50.00 -4.61
C TRP A 154 -8.69 -49.97 -6.13
N ALA A 155 -9.67 -50.44 -6.90
CA ALA A 155 -9.62 -50.40 -8.36
C ALA A 155 -9.50 -48.97 -8.92
N VAL A 156 -10.25 -48.02 -8.35
CA VAL A 156 -10.22 -46.61 -8.73
C VAL A 156 -8.93 -45.96 -8.24
N ALA A 157 -8.54 -46.23 -6.99
CA ALA A 157 -7.31 -45.70 -6.40
C ALA A 157 -6.07 -46.09 -7.24
N ARG A 158 -5.94 -47.37 -7.60
CA ARG A 158 -4.85 -47.87 -8.44
C ARG A 158 -4.82 -47.17 -9.81
N ALA A 159 -5.98 -47.01 -10.43
CA ALA A 159 -6.07 -46.35 -11.73
C ALA A 159 -5.61 -44.88 -11.65
N LEU A 160 -6.04 -44.13 -10.61
CA LEU A 160 -5.61 -42.74 -10.39
C LEU A 160 -4.12 -42.61 -10.03
N LEU A 161 -3.58 -43.56 -9.27
CA LEU A 161 -2.16 -43.60 -8.95
C LEU A 161 -1.30 -43.72 -10.22
N ILE A 162 -1.71 -44.57 -11.16
CA ILE A 162 -0.98 -44.82 -12.41
C ILE A 162 -1.17 -43.67 -13.41
N SER A 163 -2.40 -43.18 -13.61
CA SER A 163 -2.70 -42.24 -14.69
C SER A 163 -2.60 -40.77 -14.32
N ALA A 164 -2.98 -40.39 -13.09
CA ALA A 164 -3.14 -38.99 -12.72
C ALA A 164 -1.98 -38.47 -11.86
N THR A 165 -1.42 -39.28 -10.97
CA THR A 165 -0.52 -38.78 -9.90
C THR A 165 0.71 -38.03 -10.41
N LEU A 166 1.43 -38.59 -11.39
CA LEU A 166 2.62 -37.94 -11.96
C LEU A 166 2.27 -36.64 -12.71
N PRO A 167 1.33 -36.64 -13.69
CA PRO A 167 0.90 -35.40 -14.35
C PRO A 167 0.40 -34.33 -13.38
N VAL A 168 -0.45 -34.69 -12.42
CA VAL A 168 -0.99 -33.78 -11.39
C VAL A 168 0.13 -33.13 -10.60
N THR A 169 1.09 -33.93 -10.15
CA THR A 169 2.18 -33.47 -9.30
C THR A 169 3.07 -32.49 -10.06
N ILE A 170 3.42 -32.81 -11.31
CA ILE A 170 4.23 -31.93 -12.16
C ILE A 170 3.50 -30.60 -12.39
N VAL A 171 2.22 -30.65 -12.78
CA VAL A 171 1.41 -29.44 -13.04
C VAL A 171 1.27 -28.59 -11.77
N ASN A 172 1.02 -29.20 -10.60
CA ASN A 172 0.89 -28.47 -9.35
C ASN A 172 2.21 -27.83 -8.93
N ILE A 173 3.34 -28.53 -9.02
CA ILE A 173 4.65 -27.97 -8.68
C ILE A 173 4.96 -26.79 -9.58
N LEU A 174 4.83 -26.95 -10.91
CA LEU A 174 5.07 -25.88 -11.86
C LEU A 174 4.11 -24.70 -11.67
N GLY A 175 2.82 -24.98 -11.42
CA GLY A 175 1.80 -23.98 -11.16
C GLY A 175 2.08 -23.17 -9.88
N VAL A 176 2.47 -23.85 -8.80
CA VAL A 176 2.89 -23.18 -7.55
C VAL A 176 4.16 -22.36 -7.76
N MET A 177 5.14 -22.88 -8.48
CA MET A 177 6.38 -22.15 -8.79
C MET A 177 6.10 -20.88 -9.60
N LEU A 178 5.31 -21.00 -10.68
CA LEU A 178 4.93 -19.87 -11.53
C LEU A 178 4.12 -18.84 -10.75
N LEU A 179 3.04 -19.25 -10.10
CA LEU A 179 2.16 -18.31 -9.39
C LEU A 179 2.89 -17.65 -8.21
N SER A 180 3.70 -18.41 -7.47
CA SER A 180 4.48 -17.84 -6.37
C SER A 180 5.53 -16.85 -6.87
N ASP A 181 6.20 -17.11 -7.99
CA ASP A 181 7.15 -16.16 -8.57
C ASP A 181 6.46 -14.86 -9.01
N LEU A 182 5.31 -14.96 -9.70
CA LEU A 182 4.54 -13.79 -10.14
C LEU A 182 4.06 -12.95 -8.95
N LEU A 183 3.49 -13.58 -7.93
CA LEU A 183 3.01 -12.88 -6.73
C LEU A 183 4.17 -12.26 -5.94
N GLN A 184 5.31 -12.96 -5.81
CA GLN A 184 6.48 -12.44 -5.13
C GLN A 184 7.08 -11.23 -5.86
N ARG A 185 7.14 -11.27 -7.19
CA ARG A 185 7.58 -10.12 -8.01
C ARG A 185 6.68 -8.91 -7.84
N GLU A 186 5.36 -9.10 -7.82
CA GLU A 186 4.42 -8.00 -7.60
C GLU A 186 4.54 -7.41 -6.18
N GLN A 187 4.69 -8.24 -5.15
CA GLN A 187 4.98 -7.75 -3.80
C GLN A 187 6.28 -6.95 -3.74
N TYR A 188 7.34 -7.44 -4.39
CA TYR A 188 8.64 -6.78 -4.43
C TYR A 188 8.57 -5.44 -5.15
N ARG A 189 7.88 -5.39 -6.30
CA ARG A 189 7.64 -4.16 -7.07
C ARG A 189 6.92 -3.09 -6.25
N ILE A 190 5.83 -3.46 -5.57
CA ILE A 190 5.09 -2.54 -4.70
C ILE A 190 5.95 -2.10 -3.51
N GLY A 191 6.77 -3.00 -2.96
CA GLY A 191 7.73 -2.68 -1.91
C GLY A 191 8.77 -1.64 -2.34
N ILE A 192 9.38 -1.83 -3.52
CA ILE A 192 10.32 -0.86 -4.11
C ILE A 192 9.60 0.46 -4.42
N GLN A 193 8.43 0.41 -5.04
CA GLN A 193 7.69 1.62 -5.39
C GLN A 193 7.42 2.46 -4.14
N ARG A 194 6.93 1.82 -3.06
CA ARG A 194 6.76 2.49 -1.76
C ARG A 194 8.07 3.02 -1.20
N ALA A 195 9.17 2.28 -1.34
CA ALA A 195 10.49 2.73 -0.90
C ALA A 195 10.97 3.97 -1.69
N LEU A 196 10.82 3.97 -3.01
CA LEU A 196 11.13 5.11 -3.88
C LEU A 196 10.24 6.31 -3.59
N GLU A 197 8.94 6.09 -3.40
CA GLU A 197 8.01 7.13 -2.96
C GLU A 197 8.42 7.69 -1.58
N ASN A 198 8.91 6.84 -0.67
CA ASN A 198 9.43 7.26 0.63
C ASN A 198 10.76 8.02 0.52
N GLU A 199 11.58 7.72 -0.48
CA GLU A 199 12.87 8.35 -0.73
C GLU A 199 12.74 9.67 -1.54
N ALA A 200 11.63 9.87 -2.24
CA ALA A 200 11.30 11.15 -2.84
C ALA A 200 11.21 12.21 -1.74
N SER A 201 12.21 13.10 -1.69
CA SER A 201 12.36 14.12 -0.66
C SER A 201 11.63 15.42 -1.02
N LEU A 202 11.28 15.61 -2.29
CA LEU A 202 10.72 16.85 -2.81
C LEU A 202 9.31 16.63 -3.35
N ASP A 203 8.47 17.65 -3.21
CA ASP A 203 7.19 17.78 -3.89
C ASP A 203 7.43 18.06 -5.39
N PRO A 204 6.78 17.33 -6.31
CA PRO A 204 7.05 17.44 -7.75
C PRO A 204 6.66 18.80 -8.34
N LEU A 205 5.65 19.48 -7.77
CA LEU A 205 5.16 20.76 -8.26
C LEU A 205 6.04 21.92 -7.79
N THR A 206 6.22 22.04 -6.48
CA THR A 206 6.90 23.18 -5.84
C THR A 206 8.41 22.99 -5.70
N ARG A 207 8.90 21.75 -5.83
CA ARG A 207 10.28 21.34 -5.53
C ARG A 207 10.71 21.65 -4.09
N LEU A 208 9.79 21.99 -3.21
CA LEU A 208 10.05 22.07 -1.78
C LEU A 208 10.17 20.66 -1.20
N PRO A 209 10.91 20.47 -0.11
CA PRO A 209 10.73 19.34 0.79
C PRO A 209 9.26 18.95 0.97
N ASN A 210 8.95 17.66 0.96
CA ASN A 210 7.61 17.20 1.25
C ASN A 210 7.36 17.09 2.76
N ARG A 211 6.10 16.84 3.13
CA ARG A 211 5.68 16.60 4.53
C ARG A 211 6.54 15.58 5.28
N ARG A 212 7.10 14.56 4.61
CA ARG A 212 7.93 13.53 5.25
C ARG A 212 9.30 14.09 5.67
N VAL A 213 9.93 14.88 4.79
CA VAL A 213 11.19 15.56 5.14
C VAL A 213 10.95 16.52 6.29
N LEU A 214 9.87 17.31 6.24
CA LEU A 214 9.50 18.20 7.34
C LEU A 214 9.38 17.46 8.67
N GLN A 215 8.64 16.35 8.72
CA GLN A 215 8.49 15.55 9.95
C GLN A 215 9.84 15.08 10.49
N ARG A 216 10.71 14.53 9.61
CA ARG A 216 12.03 14.02 10.02
C ARG A 216 12.91 15.13 10.61
N GLU A 217 12.93 16.29 9.97
CA GLU A 217 13.73 17.42 10.46
C GLU A 217 13.11 18.07 11.71
N GLY A 218 11.78 18.08 11.82
CA GLY A 218 11.05 18.51 13.02
C GLY A 218 11.33 17.63 14.23
N ASP A 219 11.32 16.31 14.05
CA ASP A 219 11.71 15.35 15.10
C ASP A 219 13.16 15.53 15.53
N ARG A 220 14.06 15.88 14.59
CA ARG A 220 15.45 16.25 14.92
C ARG A 220 15.51 17.51 15.77
N CYS A 221 14.79 18.57 15.38
CA CYS A 221 14.74 19.82 16.13
C CYS A 221 14.16 19.62 17.55
N SER A 222 13.14 18.77 17.69
CA SER A 222 12.54 18.44 19.00
C SER A 222 13.56 17.80 19.94
N LYS A 223 14.36 16.85 19.42
CA LYS A 223 15.42 16.21 20.20
C LYS A 223 16.51 17.22 20.60
N GLU A 224 16.89 18.12 19.68
CA GLU A 224 17.88 19.15 19.96
C GLU A 224 17.36 20.17 20.99
N ALA A 225 16.08 20.55 20.92
CA ALA A 225 15.42 21.41 21.91
C ALA A 225 15.45 20.79 23.31
N GLY A 226 15.08 19.50 23.43
CA GLY A 226 15.11 18.80 24.71
C GLY A 226 16.50 18.64 25.30
N MET A 227 17.50 18.30 24.49
CA MET A 227 18.87 18.04 24.97
C MET A 227 19.68 19.32 25.22
N ARG A 228 19.55 20.32 24.34
CA ARG A 228 20.44 21.49 24.30
C ARG A 228 19.73 22.81 24.62
N ARG A 229 18.41 22.78 24.85
CA ARG A 229 17.56 23.97 25.08
C ARG A 229 17.66 24.99 23.95
N ILE A 230 17.77 24.50 22.72
CA ILE A 230 17.77 25.32 21.50
C ILE A 230 16.34 25.31 20.93
N PRO A 231 15.62 26.44 20.92
CA PRO A 231 14.24 26.46 20.44
C PRO A 231 14.17 26.30 18.92
N PHE A 232 13.05 25.79 18.42
CA PHE A 232 12.67 25.88 17.02
C PHE A 232 11.29 26.52 16.90
N SER A 233 11.06 27.17 15.77
CA SER A 233 9.75 27.75 15.45
C SER A 233 9.17 27.12 14.19
N ILE A 234 7.85 27.07 14.11
CA ILE A 234 7.09 26.63 12.96
C ILE A 234 6.25 27.80 12.48
N ILE A 235 6.33 28.08 11.18
CA ILE A 235 5.42 28.94 10.45
C ILE A 235 4.55 28.04 9.59
N MET A 236 3.24 28.10 9.76
CA MET A 236 2.28 27.40 8.92
C MET A 236 1.48 28.42 8.13
N LEU A 237 1.48 28.28 6.81
CA LEU A 237 0.85 29.24 5.90
C LEU A 237 -0.07 28.56 4.90
N ASP A 238 -1.10 29.29 4.51
CA ASP A 238 -2.12 28.83 3.57
C ASP A 238 -2.57 29.98 2.68
N ILE A 239 -2.81 29.67 1.41
CA ILE A 239 -3.15 30.64 0.38
C ILE A 239 -4.60 31.07 0.53
N ASP A 240 -4.80 32.37 0.73
CA ASP A 240 -6.12 32.92 0.93
C ASP A 240 -6.96 32.75 -0.35
N HIS A 241 -8.13 32.12 -0.18
CA HIS A 241 -9.09 31.88 -1.25
C HIS A 241 -8.57 31.03 -2.42
N PHE A 242 -7.63 30.11 -2.19
CA PHE A 242 -7.05 29.26 -3.26
C PHE A 242 -8.09 28.49 -4.08
N LYS A 243 -9.17 27.99 -3.44
CA LYS A 243 -10.28 27.38 -4.18
C LYS A 243 -10.89 28.32 -5.22
N LYS A 244 -11.11 29.60 -4.87
CA LYS A 244 -11.62 30.59 -5.84
C LYS A 244 -10.62 30.81 -6.98
N ILE A 245 -9.32 30.76 -6.70
CA ILE A 245 -8.29 30.87 -7.73
C ILE A 245 -8.43 29.73 -8.75
N ASN A 246 -8.57 28.49 -8.26
CA ASN A 246 -8.79 27.34 -9.14
C ASN A 246 -10.11 27.43 -9.90
N ASP A 247 -11.18 27.89 -9.24
CA ASP A 247 -12.51 28.01 -9.86
C ASP A 247 -12.53 29.11 -10.95
N SER A 248 -11.75 30.19 -10.78
CA SER A 248 -11.71 31.33 -11.71
C SER A 248 -10.72 31.18 -12.86
N TRP A 249 -9.52 30.63 -12.62
CA TRP A 249 -8.44 30.57 -13.61
C TRP A 249 -7.97 29.14 -13.93
N GLY A 250 -8.62 28.13 -13.34
CA GLY A 250 -8.32 26.72 -13.56
C GLY A 250 -7.15 26.19 -12.72
N HIS A 251 -7.14 24.87 -12.55
CA HIS A 251 -6.13 24.17 -11.73
C HIS A 251 -4.69 24.40 -12.22
N SER A 252 -4.46 24.52 -13.53
CA SER A 252 -3.13 24.78 -14.08
C SER A 252 -2.55 26.13 -13.62
N PHE A 253 -3.39 27.15 -13.46
CA PHE A 253 -2.95 28.42 -12.90
C PHE A 253 -2.72 28.34 -11.40
N GLY A 254 -3.60 27.63 -10.67
CA GLY A 254 -3.38 27.34 -9.25
C GLY A 254 -2.03 26.65 -8.98
N ASP A 255 -1.64 25.70 -9.83
CA ASP A 255 -0.34 25.05 -9.77
C ASP A 255 0.82 26.04 -10.00
N THR A 256 0.64 27.00 -10.91
CA THR A 256 1.61 28.09 -11.15
C THR A 256 1.73 29.01 -9.93
N VAL A 257 0.60 29.35 -9.28
CA VAL A 257 0.57 30.14 -8.04
C VAL A 257 1.38 29.41 -6.95
N LEU A 258 1.12 28.12 -6.75
CA LEU A 258 1.83 27.31 -5.75
C LEU A 258 3.33 27.24 -6.01
N ALA A 259 3.74 27.00 -7.25
CA ALA A 259 5.15 26.95 -7.63
C ALA A 259 5.83 28.30 -7.38
N ARG A 260 5.17 29.41 -7.70
CA ARG A 260 5.72 30.76 -7.48
C ARG A 260 5.84 31.09 -6.00
N LEU A 261 4.83 30.79 -5.20
CA LEU A 261 4.88 31.03 -3.74
C LEU A 261 6.00 30.23 -3.09
N ALA A 262 6.20 28.98 -3.52
CA ALA A 262 7.31 28.17 -3.06
C ALA A 262 8.68 28.82 -3.36
N ASP A 263 8.85 29.41 -4.55
CA ASP A 263 10.08 30.12 -4.90
C ASP A 263 10.27 31.40 -4.07
N VAL A 264 9.20 32.17 -3.83
CA VAL A 264 9.24 33.35 -2.95
C VAL A 264 9.70 32.95 -1.56
N ILE A 265 9.05 31.96 -0.94
CA ILE A 265 9.40 31.47 0.40
C ILE A 265 10.86 31.00 0.43
N ARG A 266 11.31 30.24 -0.58
CA ARG A 266 12.70 29.75 -0.67
C ARG A 266 13.73 30.88 -0.75
N GLN A 267 13.38 32.00 -1.37
CA GLN A 267 14.25 33.18 -1.44
C GLN A 267 14.23 34.01 -0.15
N THR A 268 13.12 33.96 0.60
CA THR A 268 12.95 34.70 1.85
C THR A 268 13.64 34.02 3.04
N VAL A 269 13.63 32.68 3.10
CA VAL A 269 14.17 31.89 4.23
C VAL A 269 15.66 31.58 4.06
N ARG A 270 16.33 31.20 5.15
CA ARG A 270 17.75 30.83 5.16
C ARG A 270 17.96 29.41 4.65
N LYS A 271 19.18 29.07 4.25
CA LYS A 271 19.55 27.69 3.84
C LYS A 271 19.37 26.64 4.95
N THR A 272 19.41 27.07 6.22
CA THR A 272 19.20 26.20 7.38
C THR A 272 17.72 25.94 7.66
N ASP A 273 16.85 26.77 7.11
CA ASP A 273 15.41 26.70 7.32
C ASP A 273 14.82 25.68 6.33
N ILE A 274 13.72 25.04 6.72
CA ILE A 274 13.09 24.00 5.90
C ILE A 274 11.69 24.46 5.55
N ALA A 275 11.53 24.96 4.33
CA ALA A 275 10.23 25.21 3.72
C ALA A 275 9.74 23.92 3.06
N ALA A 276 8.56 23.43 3.43
CA ALA A 276 8.01 22.17 2.96
C ALA A 276 6.54 22.30 2.56
N ARG A 277 6.12 21.63 1.48
CA ARG A 277 4.69 21.52 1.15
C ARG A 277 4.06 20.47 2.06
N TYR A 278 3.11 20.92 2.90
CA TYR A 278 2.47 20.09 3.92
C TYR A 278 1.15 19.47 3.42
N GLY A 279 0.37 20.26 2.69
CA GLY A 279 -0.93 19.90 2.14
C GLY A 279 -1.12 20.40 0.70
N GLY A 280 -2.38 20.46 0.25
CA GLY A 280 -2.72 20.93 -1.10
C GLY A 280 -2.23 22.35 -1.35
N GLU A 281 -2.66 23.28 -0.51
CA GLU A 281 -2.30 24.72 -0.56
C GLU A 281 -1.51 25.19 0.69
N GLU A 282 -1.13 24.25 1.55
CA GLU A 282 -0.48 24.52 2.82
C GLU A 282 1.04 24.31 2.73
N ILE A 283 1.79 25.32 3.16
CA ILE A 283 3.25 25.25 3.26
C ILE A 283 3.63 25.46 4.73
N VAL A 284 4.65 24.72 5.18
CA VAL A 284 5.20 24.87 6.53
C VAL A 284 6.66 25.23 6.42
N VAL A 285 7.10 26.23 7.17
CA VAL A 285 8.50 26.59 7.33
C VAL A 285 8.93 26.26 8.75
N LEU A 286 9.87 25.32 8.88
CA LEU A 286 10.55 25.01 10.12
C LEU A 286 11.81 25.86 10.23
N LEU A 287 11.93 26.58 11.35
CA LEU A 287 13.03 27.49 11.66
C LEU A 287 13.83 26.95 12.86
N PRO A 288 14.91 26.19 12.64
CA PRO A 288 15.79 25.74 13.72
C PRO A 288 16.44 26.92 14.43
N ASN A 289 16.70 26.81 15.74
CA ASN A 289 17.39 27.82 16.55
C ASN A 289 16.79 29.23 16.38
N THR A 290 15.46 29.33 16.41
CA THR A 290 14.74 30.57 16.15
C THR A 290 13.64 30.77 17.19
N ASP A 291 13.68 31.92 17.85
CA ASP A 291 12.67 32.35 18.82
C ASP A 291 11.42 32.95 18.16
N THR A 292 10.40 33.21 18.96
CA THR A 292 9.12 33.75 18.51
C THR A 292 9.24 35.09 17.78
N ARG A 293 10.14 35.99 18.23
CA ARG A 293 10.28 37.32 17.63
C ARG A 293 10.94 37.24 16.26
N ALA A 294 11.99 36.43 16.14
CA ALA A 294 12.66 36.18 14.88
C ALA A 294 11.75 35.44 13.89
N ALA A 295 10.99 34.45 14.36
CA ALA A 295 9.99 33.75 13.55
C ALA A 295 8.91 34.71 13.01
N ALA A 296 8.39 35.61 13.87
CA ALA A 296 7.42 36.62 13.46
C ALA A 296 7.96 37.56 12.38
N ALA A 297 9.23 37.97 12.48
CA ALA A 297 9.86 38.80 11.46
C ALA A 297 9.99 38.08 10.11
N VAL A 298 10.35 36.78 10.12
CA VAL A 298 10.43 35.97 8.90
C VAL A 298 9.04 35.77 8.28
N ALA A 299 8.04 35.45 9.10
CA ALA A 299 6.66 35.28 8.65
C ALA A 299 6.09 36.55 8.01
N GLU A 300 6.28 37.71 8.65
CA GLU A 300 5.78 38.99 8.10
C GLU A 300 6.50 39.36 6.81
N LYS A 301 7.80 39.02 6.69
CA LYS A 301 8.52 39.18 5.43
C LYS A 301 7.95 38.28 4.33
N ILE A 302 7.71 36.99 4.62
CA ILE A 302 7.07 36.06 3.68
C ILE A 302 5.70 36.60 3.23
N ARG A 303 4.88 37.06 4.18
CA ARG A 303 3.54 37.60 3.89
C ARG A 303 3.61 38.78 2.92
N LYS A 304 4.49 39.75 3.18
CA LYS A 304 4.70 40.92 2.32
C LYS A 304 5.26 40.54 0.95
N ASP A 305 6.32 39.72 0.91
CA ASP A 305 6.94 39.30 -0.35
C ASP A 305 5.92 38.58 -1.26
N ILE A 306 4.98 37.81 -0.68
CA ILE A 306 3.90 37.14 -1.42
C ILE A 306 2.84 38.15 -1.87
N GLU A 307 2.38 39.05 -0.99
CA GLU A 307 1.41 40.10 -1.31
C GLU A 307 1.89 41.00 -2.46
N ASP A 308 3.19 41.33 -2.46
CA ASP A 308 3.84 42.15 -3.49
C ASP A 308 4.14 41.37 -4.78
N THR A 309 3.94 40.05 -4.80
CA THR A 309 4.16 39.23 -5.99
C THR A 309 2.97 39.32 -6.94
N THR A 310 3.19 39.96 -8.09
CA THR A 310 2.24 39.94 -9.20
C THR A 310 2.38 38.66 -10.02
N LEU A 311 1.29 37.92 -10.17
CA LEU A 311 1.20 36.75 -11.05
C LEU A 311 0.43 37.14 -12.31
N MET A 312 0.94 36.77 -13.48
CA MET A 312 0.24 37.03 -14.75
C MET A 312 -0.52 35.78 -15.19
N PHE A 313 -1.82 35.93 -15.47
CA PHE A 313 -2.61 34.95 -16.19
C PHE A 313 -3.07 35.58 -17.50
N GLU A 314 -2.57 35.07 -18.63
CA GLU A 314 -2.74 35.70 -19.94
C GLU A 314 -2.28 37.17 -19.95
N GLN A 315 -3.20 38.13 -19.84
CA GLN A 315 -2.93 39.57 -19.76
C GLN A 315 -3.42 40.22 -18.46
N GLU A 316 -3.97 39.43 -17.53
CA GLU A 316 -4.50 39.90 -16.25
C GLU A 316 -3.47 39.71 -15.13
N ALA A 317 -3.32 40.75 -14.29
CA ALA A 317 -2.50 40.71 -13.10
C ALA A 317 -3.32 40.19 -11.90
N VAL A 318 -2.92 39.04 -11.37
CA VAL A 318 -3.53 38.40 -10.20
C VAL A 318 -2.63 38.58 -8.99
N HIS A 319 -3.22 39.08 -7.90
CA HIS A 319 -2.57 39.19 -6.60
C HIS A 319 -3.13 38.13 -5.65
N VAL A 320 -2.23 37.55 -4.87
CA VAL A 320 -2.57 36.51 -3.89
C VAL A 320 -2.05 36.91 -2.53
N THR A 321 -2.77 36.51 -1.48
CA THR A 321 -2.39 36.76 -0.10
C THR A 321 -2.34 35.45 0.66
N VAL A 322 -1.67 35.45 1.82
CA VAL A 322 -1.55 34.28 2.67
C VAL A 322 -1.93 34.62 4.10
N SER A 323 -2.58 33.67 4.76
CA SER A 323 -2.74 33.67 6.21
C SER A 323 -1.60 32.84 6.82
N ILE A 324 -1.06 33.30 7.95
CA ILE A 324 0.10 32.68 8.59
C ILE A 324 -0.14 32.49 10.09
N GLY A 325 0.09 31.28 10.58
CA GLY A 325 0.18 30.95 12.00
C GLY A 325 1.60 30.60 12.41
N ILE A 326 2.02 31.01 13.62
CA ILE A 326 3.37 30.73 14.15
C ILE A 326 3.27 30.07 15.51
N ALA A 327 4.10 29.07 15.76
CA ALA A 327 4.35 28.55 17.10
C ALA A 327 5.86 28.33 17.34
N CYS A 328 6.28 28.39 18.60
CA CYS A 328 7.67 28.19 19.02
C CYS A 328 7.71 27.13 20.11
N SER A 329 8.73 26.28 20.11
CA SER A 329 9.00 25.34 21.21
C SER A 329 9.58 26.10 22.41
N LEU A 330 8.73 26.62 23.29
CA LEU A 330 9.19 27.35 24.48
C LEU A 330 9.66 26.38 25.57
N GLU A 331 9.01 25.23 25.69
CA GLU A 331 9.42 24.18 26.63
C GLU A 331 10.31 23.11 25.98
N PRO A 332 11.36 22.62 26.66
CA PRO A 332 12.25 21.59 26.13
C PRO A 332 11.56 20.24 25.83
N THR A 333 10.40 19.98 26.44
CA THR A 333 9.65 18.73 26.29
C THR A 333 8.64 18.75 25.16
N THR A 334 8.41 19.90 24.52
CA THR A 334 7.41 20.04 23.46
C THR A 334 7.91 19.36 22.18
N ASP A 335 7.17 18.35 21.71
CA ASP A 335 7.49 17.69 20.45
C ASP A 335 7.01 18.51 19.24
N PHE A 336 7.57 18.20 18.07
CA PHE A 336 7.26 18.86 16.80
C PHE A 336 5.76 18.85 16.50
N LYS A 337 5.06 17.78 16.84
CA LYS A 337 3.63 17.63 16.54
C LYS A 337 2.80 18.64 17.33
N HIS A 338 3.10 18.84 18.62
CA HIS A 338 2.41 19.84 19.44
C HIS A 338 2.66 21.26 18.96
N VAL A 339 3.90 21.61 18.59
CA VAL A 339 4.21 22.93 18.01
C VAL A 339 3.48 23.13 16.68
N LEU A 340 3.41 22.10 15.83
CA LEU A 340 2.72 22.17 14.55
C LEU A 340 1.20 22.36 14.73
N GLU A 341 0.59 21.64 15.66
CA GLU A 341 -0.83 21.81 16.01
C GLU A 341 -1.14 23.20 16.57
N ALA A 342 -0.22 23.80 17.32
CA ALA A 342 -0.37 25.16 17.81
C ALA A 342 -0.25 26.21 16.69
N ALA A 343 0.67 26.00 15.74
CA ALA A 343 0.79 26.85 14.55
C ALA A 343 -0.47 26.77 13.67
N ASP A 344 -1.05 25.57 13.51
CA ASP A 344 -2.32 25.37 12.80
C ASP A 344 -3.48 26.14 13.45
N LYS A 345 -3.61 26.07 14.78
CA LYS A 345 -4.61 26.88 15.52
C LYS A 345 -4.41 28.38 15.32
N ALA A 346 -3.17 28.85 15.27
CA ALA A 346 -2.86 30.25 14.98
C ALA A 346 -3.22 30.62 13.53
N LEU A 347 -2.94 29.75 12.56
CA LEU A 347 -3.33 29.93 11.16
C LEU A 347 -4.84 30.02 11.01
N TYR A 348 -5.59 29.18 11.73
CA TYR A 348 -7.05 29.25 11.77
C TYR A 348 -7.53 30.63 12.26
N ARG A 349 -6.92 31.17 13.32
CA ARG A 349 -7.22 32.54 13.79
C ARG A 349 -6.88 33.60 12.74
N ALA A 350 -5.78 33.43 12.00
CA ALA A 350 -5.40 34.37 10.93
C ALA A 350 -6.49 34.41 9.83
N LYS A 351 -6.96 33.23 9.41
CA LYS A 351 -8.06 33.11 8.44
C LYS A 351 -9.37 33.70 8.96
N ALA A 352 -9.72 33.44 10.22
CA ALA A 352 -10.94 33.95 10.85
C ALA A 352 -10.87 35.46 11.11
N GLY A 353 -9.68 35.99 11.39
CA GLY A 353 -9.46 37.40 11.72
C GLY A 353 -9.59 38.35 10.53
N GLY A 354 -9.71 37.84 9.31
CA GLY A 354 -9.79 38.64 8.08
C GLY A 354 -8.67 38.37 7.08
N ARG A 355 -7.90 37.29 7.27
CA ARG A 355 -6.85 36.84 6.33
C ARG A 355 -5.69 37.83 6.19
N ASN A 356 -4.76 37.53 5.28
CA ASN A 356 -3.58 38.35 4.97
C ASN A 356 -2.87 38.89 6.22
N ARG A 357 -2.56 38.00 7.17
CA ARG A 357 -1.98 38.36 8.46
C ARG A 357 -1.19 37.23 9.08
N VAL A 358 -0.41 37.63 10.08
CA VAL A 358 0.37 36.72 10.92
C VAL A 358 -0.26 36.67 12.31
N GLU A 359 -0.52 35.46 12.81
CA GLU A 359 -0.99 35.20 14.17
C GLU A 359 0.02 34.33 14.92
N LEU A 360 0.26 34.66 16.20
CA LEU A 360 1.07 33.86 17.11
C LEU A 360 0.19 32.85 17.85
N ALA A 361 0.70 31.65 18.09
CA ALA A 361 0.12 30.68 19.01
C ALA A 361 0.15 31.23 20.45
N GLU A 362 -0.87 30.88 21.22
CA GLU A 362 -0.80 30.96 22.68
C GLU A 362 0.30 30.01 23.17
N ALA A 363 0.98 30.35 24.27
CA ALA A 363 2.22 29.68 24.70
C ALA A 363 2.12 28.14 24.69
N VAL A 364 3.14 27.48 24.12
CA VAL A 364 3.23 26.03 23.83
C VAL A 364 4.47 25.42 24.47
#